data_AF-A0A0H3WZU2-F1
#
_entry.id   AF-A0A0H3WZU2-F1
#
_cell.length_a   1.000
_cell.length_b   1.000
_cell.length_c   1.000
_cell.angle_alpha   90.00
_cell.angle_beta   90.00
_cell.angle_gamma   90.00
#
_symmetry.space_group_name_H-M   'P 1'
#
loop_
_entity.id
_entity.type
_entity.pdbx_description
1 polymer ?
#
loop_
_entity_poly.entity_id
_entity_poly.type
_entity_poly.pdbx_seq_one_letter_code
_entity_poly.pdbx_strand_id
1 'polypeptide(L)'
;MVKLAMPENTIMLSAAEYQALIAASAERDALRGELRFVTAQRDLAQEKLRAYKHELFGASSEARHADQLGLFNEAESLASSTGSAREELPGTTVTAHTRSKRGRKPLDPNLPREVVRHELPASEQFCSHDGHALVVIGVETSEQLDVIPEQVRVIQHPRVKCKRSAKNVPQRKITRNVRCDNAASQRRSAGIFHGSRAS
;
A
#
# COMPACT_ATOMS: atom_id res chain seq x y z
N MET A 1 -40.42 -25.01 36.49
CA MET A 1 -39.59 -26.18 36.14
C MET A 1 -40.43 -27.12 35.28
N VAL A 2 -40.23 -27.16 33.97
CA VAL A 2 -40.95 -28.07 33.06
C VAL A 2 -40.09 -29.31 32.87
N LYS A 3 -40.49 -30.45 33.46
CA LYS A 3 -39.91 -31.76 33.16
C LYS A 3 -40.40 -32.17 31.76
N LEU A 4 -39.54 -32.02 30.75
CA LEU A 4 -39.75 -32.65 29.45
C LEU A 4 -39.41 -34.14 29.60
N ALA A 5 -40.42 -34.97 29.84
CA ALA A 5 -40.29 -36.41 29.71
C ALA A 5 -40.21 -36.74 28.21
N MET A 6 -39.02 -37.14 27.74
CA MET A 6 -38.87 -37.66 26.38
C MET A 6 -39.48 -39.06 26.34
N PRO A 7 -40.40 -39.38 25.41
CA PRO A 7 -40.98 -40.71 25.34
C PRO A 7 -39.90 -41.71 24.90
N GLU A 8 -39.67 -42.74 25.71
CA GLU A 8 -38.81 -43.88 25.37
C GLU A 8 -39.54 -44.78 24.35
N ASN A 9 -39.64 -44.30 23.12
CA ASN A 9 -40.17 -45.08 22.03
C ASN A 9 -39.07 -46.02 21.52
N THR A 10 -39.16 -47.31 21.85
CA THR A 10 -38.14 -48.30 21.48
C THR A 10 -38.31 -48.67 20.01
N ILE A 11 -37.38 -48.19 19.17
CA ILE A 11 -37.34 -48.48 17.74
C ILE A 11 -36.32 -49.60 17.52
N MET A 12 -36.79 -50.76 17.04
CA MET A 12 -35.92 -51.88 16.67
C MET A 12 -35.35 -51.64 15.27
N LEU A 13 -34.10 -51.19 15.22
CA LEU A 13 -33.34 -51.03 13.98
C LEU A 13 -32.67 -52.35 13.61
N SER A 14 -32.72 -52.72 12.33
CA SER A 14 -31.92 -53.80 11.78
C SER A 14 -30.43 -53.44 11.81
N ALA A 15 -29.57 -54.46 11.80
CA ALA A 15 -28.12 -54.26 11.82
C ALA A 15 -27.63 -53.43 10.60
N ALA A 16 -28.27 -53.59 9.44
CA ALA A 16 -27.97 -52.82 8.24
C ALA A 16 -28.34 -51.33 8.40
N GLU A 17 -29.50 -51.04 8.99
CA GLU A 17 -29.93 -49.66 9.25
C GLU A 17 -29.02 -48.96 10.26
N TYR A 18 -28.57 -49.68 11.30
CA TYR A 18 -27.62 -49.14 12.27
C TYR A 18 -26.26 -48.80 11.63
N GLN A 19 -25.75 -49.68 10.77
CA GLN A 19 -24.52 -49.42 10.01
C GLN A 19 -24.68 -48.23 9.06
N ALA A 20 -25.82 -48.10 8.38
CA ALA A 20 -26.11 -46.97 7.52
C ALA A 20 -26.16 -45.64 8.30
N LEU A 21 -26.72 -45.64 9.52
CA LEU A 21 -26.73 -44.47 10.39
C LEU A 21 -25.32 -44.04 10.83
N ILE A 22 -24.45 -45.01 11.16
CA ILE A 22 -23.05 -44.73 11.49
C ILE A 22 -22.34 -44.11 10.29
N ALA A 23 -22.49 -44.70 9.09
CA ALA A 23 -21.89 -44.17 7.87
C ALA A 23 -22.38 -42.74 7.58
N ALA A 24 -23.69 -42.51 7.65
CA ALA A 24 -24.27 -41.18 7.46
C ALA A 24 -23.81 -40.15 8.52
N SER A 25 -23.58 -40.57 9.76
CA SER A 25 -22.98 -39.68 10.78
C SER A 25 -21.53 -39.33 10.47
N ALA A 26 -20.74 -40.30 10.02
CA ALA A 26 -19.34 -40.08 9.65
C ALA A 26 -19.23 -39.13 8.45
N GLU A 27 -20.07 -39.31 7.43
CA GLU A 27 -20.16 -38.40 6.29
C GLU A 27 -20.55 -36.98 6.71
N ARG A 28 -21.55 -36.84 7.59
CA ARG A 28 -21.97 -35.54 8.11
C ARG A 28 -20.84 -34.84 8.86
N ASP A 29 -20.09 -35.56 9.67
CA ASP A 29 -18.99 -35.00 10.45
C ASP A 29 -17.80 -34.63 9.57
N ALA A 30 -17.53 -35.41 8.51
CA ALA A 30 -16.55 -35.07 7.48
C ALA A 30 -16.93 -33.77 6.75
N LEU A 31 -18.17 -33.66 6.25
CA LEU A 31 -18.68 -32.46 5.59
C LEU A 31 -18.69 -31.24 6.52
N ARG A 32 -19.03 -31.43 7.80
CA ARG A 32 -18.92 -30.36 8.82
C ARG A 32 -17.47 -29.93 9.02
N GLY A 33 -16.52 -30.86 8.98
CA GLY A 33 -15.09 -30.56 9.04
C GLY A 33 -14.64 -29.69 7.87
N GLU A 34 -15.01 -30.09 6.66
CA GLU A 34 -14.70 -29.34 5.44
C GLU A 34 -15.35 -27.95 5.45
N LEU A 35 -16.62 -27.84 5.84
CA LEU A 35 -17.31 -26.56 6.00
C LEU A 35 -16.57 -25.65 6.97
N ARG A 36 -16.16 -26.15 8.14
CA ARG A 36 -15.39 -25.36 9.12
C ARG A 36 -14.09 -24.83 8.50
N PHE A 37 -13.37 -25.67 7.76
CA PHE A 37 -12.13 -25.29 7.11
C PHE A 37 -12.33 -24.21 6.04
N VAL A 38 -13.29 -24.40 5.14
CA VAL A 38 -13.61 -23.44 4.08
C VAL A 38 -14.13 -22.12 4.66
N THR A 39 -14.96 -22.17 5.72
CA THR A 39 -15.40 -20.94 6.40
C THR A 39 -14.25 -20.18 7.02
N ALA A 40 -13.30 -20.87 7.68
CA ALA A 40 -12.13 -20.21 8.26
C ALA A 40 -11.25 -19.55 7.18
N GLN A 41 -11.07 -20.20 6.03
CA GLN A 41 -10.35 -19.61 4.90
C GLN A 41 -11.06 -18.37 4.33
N ARG A 42 -12.38 -18.45 4.16
CA ARG A 42 -13.19 -17.32 3.70
C ARG A 42 -13.05 -16.15 4.65
N ASP A 43 -13.17 -16.38 5.95
CA ASP A 43 -13.12 -15.32 6.96
C ASP A 43 -11.73 -14.68 7.00
N LEU A 44 -10.66 -15.48 6.92
CA LEU A 44 -9.29 -14.97 6.80
C LEU A 44 -9.10 -14.11 5.54
N ALA A 45 -9.64 -14.54 4.40
CA ALA A 45 -9.55 -13.77 3.15
C ALA A 45 -10.35 -12.46 3.24
N GLN A 46 -11.53 -12.48 3.87
CA GLN A 46 -12.34 -11.30 4.09
C GLN A 46 -11.65 -10.29 5.01
N GLU A 47 -11.02 -10.74 6.09
CA GLU A 47 -10.25 -9.87 7.00
C GLU A 47 -9.06 -9.22 6.30
N LYS A 48 -8.29 -9.99 5.50
CA LYS A 48 -7.21 -9.43 4.68
C LYS A 48 -7.73 -8.36 3.71
N LEU A 49 -8.86 -8.61 3.07
CA LEU A 49 -9.48 -7.67 2.14
C LEU A 49 -9.97 -6.39 2.85
N ARG A 50 -10.53 -6.53 4.06
CA ARG A 50 -10.90 -5.39 4.90
C ARG A 50 -9.68 -4.55 5.28
N ALA A 51 -8.59 -5.21 5.71
CA ALA A 51 -7.34 -4.54 6.03
C ALA A 51 -6.79 -3.74 4.83
N TYR A 52 -6.68 -4.37 3.65
CA TYR A 52 -6.22 -3.68 2.44
C TYR A 52 -7.12 -2.52 2.02
N LYS A 53 -8.44 -2.66 2.15
CA LYS A 53 -9.36 -1.55 1.88
C LYS A 53 -9.15 -0.39 2.84
N HIS A 54 -8.93 -0.69 4.12
CA HIS A 54 -8.65 0.33 5.12
C HIS A 54 -7.31 1.03 4.85
N GLU A 55 -6.27 0.31 4.45
CA GLU A 55 -4.97 0.91 4.08
C GLU A 55 -5.08 1.83 2.86
N LEU A 56 -5.83 1.41 1.83
CA LEU A 56 -5.98 2.18 0.59
C LEU A 56 -6.91 3.38 0.74
N PHE A 57 -8.02 3.20 1.46
CA PHE A 57 -9.13 4.17 1.47
C PHE A 57 -9.38 4.79 2.84
N GLY A 58 -8.75 4.33 3.93
CA GLY A 58 -8.96 4.86 5.28
C GLY A 58 -8.64 6.35 5.38
N ALA A 59 -7.46 6.75 4.89
CA ALA A 59 -7.08 8.17 4.83
C ALA A 59 -8.02 9.01 3.94
N SER A 60 -8.58 8.42 2.89
CA SER A 60 -9.55 9.10 2.01
C SER A 60 -10.95 9.20 2.64
N SER A 61 -11.34 8.26 3.50
CA SER A 61 -12.62 8.32 4.22
C SER A 61 -12.57 9.27 5.42
N GLU A 62 -11.38 9.48 6.01
CA GLU A 62 -11.17 10.45 7.08
C GLU A 62 -10.91 11.87 6.58
N ALA A 63 -10.59 12.03 5.29
CA ALA A 63 -10.43 13.33 4.65
C ALA A 63 -11.77 14.07 4.67
N ARG A 64 -11.95 14.92 5.70
CA ARG A 64 -13.10 15.81 5.81
C ARG A 64 -13.05 16.83 4.67
N HIS A 65 -14.17 16.99 3.97
CA HIS A 65 -14.32 18.06 3.00
C HIS A 65 -14.22 19.41 3.74
N ALA A 66 -13.65 20.43 3.10
CA ALA A 66 -13.46 21.75 3.74
C ALA A 66 -14.77 22.32 4.32
N ASP A 67 -15.89 22.07 3.65
CA ASP A 67 -17.24 22.48 4.05
C ASP A 67 -17.74 21.77 5.32
N GLN A 68 -17.10 20.67 5.75
CA GLN A 68 -17.49 19.87 6.92
C GLN A 68 -16.82 20.33 8.22
N LEU A 69 -15.85 21.26 8.16
CA LEU A 69 -15.06 21.73 9.32
C LEU A 69 -15.83 22.63 10.30
N GLY A 70 -17.09 22.98 10.00
CA GLY A 70 -17.90 23.87 10.84
C GLY A 70 -19.23 23.28 11.34
N LEU A 71 -19.54 22.01 11.05
CA LEU A 71 -20.86 21.42 11.34
C LEU A 71 -21.22 21.36 12.83
N PHE A 72 -20.22 21.40 13.72
CA PHE A 72 -20.41 21.28 15.16
C PHE A 72 -20.01 22.55 15.94
N ASN A 73 -19.67 23.64 15.24
CA ASN A 73 -19.22 24.88 15.87
C ASN A 73 -20.37 25.89 16.10
N GLU A 74 -21.61 25.42 16.22
CA GLU A 74 -22.78 26.28 16.41
C GLU A 74 -22.63 27.18 17.66
N ALA A 75 -22.21 26.62 18.79
CA ALA A 75 -22.02 27.38 20.03
C ALA A 75 -20.94 28.48 19.92
N GLU A 76 -19.82 28.20 19.24
CA GLU A 76 -18.73 29.15 19.03
C GLU A 76 -19.12 30.26 18.03
N SER A 77 -19.92 29.90 17.01
CA SER A 77 -20.46 30.87 16.05
C SER A 77 -21.45 31.84 16.72
N LEU A 78 -22.29 31.33 17.63
CA LEU A 78 -23.21 32.14 18.42
C LEU A 78 -22.46 33.02 19.42
N ALA A 79 -21.47 32.47 20.13
CA ALA A 79 -20.63 33.21 21.07
C ALA A 79 -19.81 34.32 20.39
N SER A 80 -19.41 34.12 19.14
CA SER A 80 -18.73 35.16 18.34
C SER A 80 -19.68 36.29 17.91
N SER A 81 -20.97 35.98 17.74
CA SER A 81 -22.01 36.95 17.37
C SER A 81 -22.52 37.76 18.57
N THR A 82 -22.56 37.15 19.76
CA THR A 82 -22.91 37.79 21.02
C THR A 82 -21.63 38.28 21.68
N GLY A 83 -21.25 39.54 21.43
CA GLY A 83 -19.99 40.15 21.87
C GLY A 83 -19.42 39.57 23.17
N SER A 84 -18.27 38.90 23.05
CA SER A 84 -17.59 38.22 24.14
C SER A 84 -17.39 39.16 25.34
N ALA A 85 -17.96 38.81 26.49
CA ALA A 85 -17.50 39.35 27.77
C ALA A 85 -16.03 38.90 27.94
N ARG A 86 -15.11 39.79 27.61
CA ARG A 86 -13.67 39.56 27.65
C ARG A 86 -13.23 39.55 29.11
N GLU A 87 -13.12 38.37 29.71
CA GLU A 87 -12.29 38.24 30.91
C GLU A 87 -10.83 38.43 30.50
N GLU A 88 -10.25 39.53 30.95
CA GLU A 88 -8.86 39.90 30.74
C GLU A 88 -7.97 39.03 31.63
N LEU A 89 -7.72 37.80 31.19
CA LEU A 89 -6.65 36.99 31.76
C LEU A 89 -5.29 37.58 31.34
N PRO A 90 -4.34 37.80 32.26
CA PRO A 90 -3.03 38.32 31.93
C PRO A 90 -2.27 37.28 31.10
N GLY A 91 -2.27 37.48 29.78
CA GLY A 91 -1.54 36.65 28.83
C GLY A 91 -0.04 36.82 28.99
N THR A 92 0.68 35.73 29.20
CA THR A 92 2.14 35.71 29.20
C THR A 92 2.64 35.76 27.76
N THR A 93 3.44 36.76 27.44
CA THR A 93 4.03 36.93 26.10
C THR A 93 5.17 35.94 25.90
N VAL A 94 4.91 34.89 25.11
CA VAL A 94 5.95 33.93 24.70
C VAL A 94 6.68 34.50 23.49
N THR A 95 8.01 34.66 23.61
CA THR A 95 8.85 35.17 22.53
C THR A 95 8.95 34.16 21.37
N ALA A 96 8.83 34.66 20.14
CA ALA A 96 8.93 33.85 18.94
C ALA A 96 10.35 33.30 18.78
N HIS A 97 10.49 31.98 18.85
CA HIS A 97 11.76 31.30 18.59
C HIS A 97 11.88 30.96 17.10
N THR A 98 13.00 31.35 16.49
CA THR A 98 13.31 31.03 15.09
C THR A 98 13.78 29.59 14.98
N ARG A 99 13.02 28.76 14.27
CA ARG A 99 13.37 27.37 13.99
C ARG A 99 14.26 27.31 12.74
N SER A 100 15.54 27.00 12.93
CA SER A 100 16.42 26.68 11.80
C SER A 100 15.94 25.42 11.07
N LYS A 101 16.08 25.40 9.74
CA LYS A 101 15.69 24.26 8.89
C LYS A 101 16.45 23.02 9.34
N ARG A 102 15.73 21.99 9.79
CA ARG A 102 16.30 20.66 10.04
C ARG A 102 16.74 20.06 8.70
N GLY A 103 18.01 20.20 8.36
CA GLY A 103 18.68 19.49 7.28
C GLY A 103 19.90 18.76 7.82
N ARG A 104 20.32 17.68 7.14
CA ARG A 104 21.58 17.02 7.46
C ARG A 104 22.74 17.98 7.13
N LYS A 105 23.72 18.09 8.01
CA LYS A 105 24.96 18.79 7.69
C LYS A 105 25.67 18.02 6.57
N PRO A 106 26.22 18.70 5.54
CA PRO A 106 27.04 18.05 4.52
C PRO A 106 28.26 17.36 5.17
N LEU A 107 28.77 16.31 4.54
CA LEU A 107 29.95 15.59 5.02
C LEU A 107 31.19 16.50 4.93
N ASP A 108 32.14 16.32 5.84
CA ASP A 108 33.34 17.17 5.91
C ASP A 108 34.16 17.04 4.61
N PRO A 109 34.52 18.17 3.96
CA PRO A 109 35.29 18.17 2.72
C PRO A 109 36.70 17.59 2.85
N ASN A 110 37.26 17.49 4.06
CA ASN A 110 38.60 16.99 4.28
C ASN A 110 38.71 15.46 4.25
N LEU A 111 37.59 14.73 4.20
CA LEU A 111 37.63 13.27 4.07
C LEU A 111 37.98 12.85 2.63
N PRO A 112 38.79 11.78 2.45
CA PRO A 112 39.11 11.25 1.13
C PRO A 112 37.85 10.80 0.40
N ARG A 113 37.69 11.23 -0.85
CA ARG A 113 36.51 11.00 -1.69
C ARG A 113 36.83 10.00 -2.80
N GLU A 114 36.10 8.90 -2.85
CA GLU A 114 36.19 7.89 -3.91
C GLU A 114 34.96 8.00 -4.82
N VAL A 115 35.15 8.10 -6.14
CA VAL A 115 34.07 8.35 -7.10
C VAL A 115 33.71 7.08 -7.85
N VAL A 116 32.51 6.55 -7.63
CA VAL A 116 31.97 5.39 -8.35
C VAL A 116 30.94 5.88 -9.37
N ARG A 117 31.36 6.00 -10.63
CA ARG A 117 30.48 6.45 -11.72
C ARG A 117 29.53 5.35 -12.17
N HIS A 118 28.23 5.62 -12.07
CA HIS A 118 27.19 4.77 -12.63
C HIS A 118 26.69 5.36 -13.95
N GLU A 119 27.18 4.81 -15.05
CA GLU A 119 26.75 5.13 -16.41
C GLU A 119 25.74 4.09 -16.91
N LEU A 120 24.86 4.51 -17.83
CA LEU A 120 23.95 3.56 -18.48
C LEU A 120 24.77 2.66 -19.41
N PRO A 121 24.54 1.33 -19.39
CA PRO A 121 25.21 0.41 -20.31
C PRO A 121 24.87 0.78 -21.75
N ALA A 122 25.78 0.50 -22.70
CA ALA A 122 25.67 0.94 -24.09
C ALA A 122 24.35 0.53 -24.77
N SER A 123 23.76 -0.59 -24.37
CA SER A 123 22.45 -1.08 -24.83
C SER A 123 21.27 -0.21 -24.40
N GLU A 124 21.39 0.53 -23.30
CA GLU A 124 20.34 1.37 -22.70
C GLU A 124 20.54 2.87 -22.98
N GLN A 125 21.62 3.23 -23.69
CA GLN A 125 21.84 4.62 -24.15
C GLN A 125 20.90 5.03 -25.30
N PHE A 126 20.07 4.09 -25.77
CA PHE A 126 19.08 4.30 -26.82
C PHE A 126 17.67 4.01 -26.27
N CYS A 127 16.71 4.82 -26.70
CA CYS A 127 15.31 4.65 -26.31
C CYS A 127 14.74 3.35 -26.89
N SER A 128 14.19 2.47 -26.05
CA SER A 128 13.57 1.20 -26.49
C SER A 128 12.35 1.36 -27.40
N HIS A 129 11.73 2.55 -27.44
CA HIS A 129 10.56 2.82 -28.28
C HIS A 129 10.92 3.41 -29.66
N ASP A 130 11.92 4.29 -29.73
CA ASP A 130 12.21 5.06 -30.95
C ASP A 130 13.65 4.87 -31.46
N GLY A 131 14.51 4.13 -30.76
CA GLY A 131 15.91 3.89 -31.12
C GLY A 131 16.83 5.13 -31.06
N HIS A 132 16.30 6.30 -30.73
CA HIS A 132 17.09 7.54 -30.63
C HIS A 132 18.01 7.57 -29.40
N ALA A 133 19.18 8.18 -29.58
CA ALA A 133 20.17 8.38 -28.53
C ALA A 133 19.62 9.26 -27.39
N LEU A 134 19.83 8.83 -26.15
CA LEU A 134 19.42 9.60 -24.97
C LEU A 134 20.39 10.76 -24.75
N VAL A 135 19.85 11.93 -24.42
CA VAL A 135 20.61 13.13 -24.10
C VAL A 135 20.78 13.22 -22.58
N VAL A 136 22.02 13.38 -22.14
CA VAL A 136 22.35 13.61 -20.73
C VAL A 136 21.79 14.95 -20.27
N ILE A 137 20.99 14.95 -19.20
CA ILE A 137 20.33 16.15 -18.66
C ILE A 137 21.13 16.71 -17.48
N GLY A 138 21.70 15.84 -16.67
CA GLY A 138 22.36 16.21 -15.42
C GLY A 138 22.85 15.00 -14.66
N VAL A 139 23.70 15.25 -13.68
CA VAL A 139 24.29 14.23 -12.80
C VAL A 139 23.81 14.50 -11.39
N GLU A 140 23.19 13.49 -10.77
CA GLU A 140 22.87 13.54 -9.35
C GLU A 140 23.96 12.84 -8.55
N THR A 141 24.63 13.60 -7.69
CA THR A 141 25.69 13.10 -6.81
C THR A 141 25.09 12.76 -5.44
N SER A 142 25.22 11.50 -5.02
CA SER A 142 24.90 11.09 -3.66
C SER A 142 26.17 10.71 -2.90
N GLU A 143 26.31 11.21 -1.67
CA GLU A 143 27.49 10.97 -0.82
C GLU A 143 27.13 9.96 0.28
N GLN A 144 27.99 8.97 0.50
CA GLN A 144 27.88 7.99 1.59
C GLN A 144 29.20 7.91 2.36
N LEU A 145 29.12 7.78 3.68
CA LEU A 145 30.30 7.58 4.53
C LEU A 145 30.61 6.09 4.62
N ASP A 146 31.81 5.69 4.22
CA ASP A 146 32.32 4.32 4.33
C ASP A 146 33.39 4.27 5.42
N VAL A 147 33.16 3.40 6.40
CA VAL A 147 34.01 3.27 7.59
C VAL A 147 34.76 1.95 7.49
N ILE A 148 36.01 2.03 7.06
CA ILE A 148 36.96 0.93 7.16
C ILE A 148 37.54 0.99 8.57
N PRO A 149 37.81 -0.13 9.25
CA PRO A 149 38.37 -0.14 10.61
C PRO A 149 39.61 0.76 10.82
N GLU A 150 40.34 1.09 9.75
CA GLU A 150 41.55 1.92 9.76
C GLU A 150 41.35 3.34 9.18
N GLN A 151 40.31 3.57 8.35
CA GLN A 151 40.15 4.81 7.59
C GLN A 151 38.68 5.14 7.33
N VAL A 152 38.34 6.43 7.35
CA VAL A 152 37.01 6.91 6.97
C VAL A 152 37.10 7.60 5.62
N ARG A 153 36.28 7.14 4.66
CA ARG A 153 36.21 7.71 3.31
C ARG A 153 34.77 8.02 2.91
N VAL A 154 34.61 8.90 1.94
CA VAL A 154 33.30 9.24 1.38
C VAL A 154 33.18 8.65 -0.02
N ILE A 155 32.23 7.76 -0.23
CA ILE A 155 31.92 7.24 -1.56
C ILE A 155 30.90 8.16 -2.22
N GLN A 156 31.30 8.79 -3.32
CA GLN A 156 30.42 9.58 -4.17
C GLN A 156 29.87 8.70 -5.29
N HIS A 157 28.55 8.66 -5.39
CA HIS A 157 27.85 7.96 -6.45
C HIS A 157 27.17 9.00 -7.38
N PRO A 158 27.89 9.51 -8.40
CA PRO A 158 27.28 10.26 -9.49
C PRO A 158 26.44 9.33 -10.38
N ARG A 159 25.14 9.59 -10.43
CA ARG A 159 24.20 8.92 -11.34
C ARG A 159 23.83 9.87 -12.47
N VAL A 160 24.12 9.45 -13.70
CA VAL A 160 23.80 10.24 -14.90
C VAL A 160 22.31 10.07 -15.23
N LYS A 161 21.59 11.18 -15.38
CA LYS A 161 20.19 11.19 -15.83
C LYS A 161 20.13 11.53 -17.31
N CYS A 162 19.46 10.68 -18.08
CA CYS A 162 19.28 10.88 -19.51
C CYS A 162 17.79 11.05 -19.85
N LYS A 163 17.46 11.92 -20.82
CA LYS A 163 16.11 12.05 -21.42
C LYS A 163 16.15 11.72 -22.89
N ARG A 164 14.98 11.44 -23.45
CA ARG A 164 14.77 11.44 -24.88
C ARG A 164 14.99 12.85 -25.45
N SER A 165 15.72 12.96 -26.56
CA SER A 165 15.84 14.23 -27.29
C SER A 165 14.48 14.61 -27.88
N ALA A 166 13.85 15.67 -27.34
CA ALA A 166 12.65 16.22 -27.94
C ALA A 166 13.04 17.05 -29.17
N LYS A 167 13.18 16.42 -30.34
CA LYS A 167 13.07 17.16 -31.60
C LYS A 167 11.57 17.32 -31.88
N ASN A 168 11.10 18.55 -31.70
CA ASN A 168 9.75 19.07 -31.93
C ASN A 168 8.60 18.47 -31.10
N VAL A 169 8.38 19.03 -29.92
CA VAL A 169 7.06 19.06 -29.27
C VAL A 169 6.74 20.52 -28.94
N PRO A 170 5.63 21.11 -29.44
CA PRO A 170 5.24 22.45 -29.04
C PRO A 170 4.98 22.46 -27.53
N GLN A 171 5.51 23.46 -26.83
CA GLN A 171 5.40 23.59 -25.38
C GLN A 171 3.93 23.70 -24.97
N ARG A 172 3.29 22.55 -24.65
CA ARG A 172 2.03 22.54 -23.91
C ARG A 172 2.36 22.56 -22.42
N LYS A 173 1.86 23.58 -21.73
CA LYS A 173 2.01 23.76 -20.29
C LYS A 173 1.55 22.49 -19.59
N ILE A 174 2.48 21.85 -18.88
CA ILE A 174 2.22 20.62 -18.12
C ILE A 174 1.40 21.02 -16.90
N THR A 175 0.08 20.82 -16.93
CA THR A 175 -0.72 20.71 -15.71
C THR A 175 -0.44 19.35 -15.07
N ARG A 176 -0.29 19.36 -13.75
CA ARG A 176 0.11 18.21 -12.93
C ARG A 176 -0.85 17.02 -13.08
N ASN A 177 -0.27 15.84 -12.86
CA ASN A 177 -0.87 14.51 -12.72
C ASN A 177 -1.08 13.71 -14.03
N VAL A 178 -0.01 12.99 -14.41
CA VAL A 178 -0.17 11.70 -15.08
C VAL A 178 0.55 10.66 -14.25
N ARG A 179 -0.22 9.83 -13.54
CA ARG A 179 0.23 8.54 -13.02
C ARG A 179 0.68 7.70 -14.21
N CYS A 180 1.91 7.22 -14.19
CA CYS A 180 2.35 6.15 -15.06
C CYS A 180 2.13 4.84 -14.30
N ASP A 181 0.91 4.28 -14.40
CA ASP A 181 0.64 2.93 -13.95
C ASP A 181 1.23 1.95 -14.98
N ASN A 182 2.34 1.31 -14.63
CA ASN A 182 2.90 0.19 -15.39
C ASN A 182 2.01 -1.04 -15.21
N ALA A 183 1.04 -1.24 -16.11
CA ALA A 183 0.30 -2.49 -16.24
C ALA A 183 1.04 -3.44 -17.21
N ALA A 184 1.92 -4.28 -16.67
CA ALA A 184 2.45 -5.43 -17.39
C ALA A 184 1.37 -6.52 -17.49
N SER A 185 0.52 -6.43 -18.52
CA SER A 185 -0.42 -7.50 -18.90
C SER A 185 0.32 -8.58 -19.67
N GLN A 186 0.75 -9.64 -18.98
CA GLN A 186 1.13 -10.89 -19.65
C GLN A 186 -0.13 -11.74 -19.86
N ARG A 187 -0.77 -11.60 -21.03
CA ARG A 187 -1.67 -12.63 -21.56
C ARG A 187 -0.80 -13.70 -22.23
N ARG A 188 -0.63 -14.84 -21.57
CA ARG A 188 -0.22 -16.07 -22.25
C ARG A 188 -1.48 -16.84 -22.61
N SER A 189 -1.77 -16.89 -23.90
CA SER A 189 -2.67 -17.84 -24.54
C SER A 189 -2.17 -19.26 -24.30
N ALA A 190 -2.86 -20.03 -23.46
CA ALA A 190 -2.75 -21.48 -23.43
C ALA A 190 -3.98 -22.07 -24.11
N GLY A 191 -3.72 -22.90 -25.13
CA GLY A 191 -4.70 -23.38 -26.09
C GLY A 191 -5.73 -24.34 -25.52
N ILE A 192 -6.89 -24.31 -26.18
CA ILE A 192 -8.01 -25.23 -26.02
C ILE A 192 -7.60 -26.57 -26.65
N PHE A 193 -7.27 -27.56 -25.82
CA PHE A 193 -7.08 -28.94 -26.28
C PHE A 193 -8.45 -29.62 -26.34
N HIS A 194 -8.95 -29.85 -27.56
CA HIS A 194 -10.14 -30.63 -27.80
C HIS A 194 -9.80 -32.12 -27.59
N GLY A 195 -10.29 -32.70 -26.48
CA GLY A 195 -10.27 -34.14 -26.27
C GLY A 195 -11.28 -34.81 -27.18
N SER A 196 -10.81 -35.34 -28.32
CA SER A 196 -11.60 -36.19 -29.20
C SER A 196 -11.80 -37.57 -28.56
N ARG A 197 -13.07 -37.94 -28.36
CA ARG A 197 -13.53 -39.30 -28.07
C ARG A 197 -13.12 -40.23 -29.20
N ALA A 198 -12.47 -41.35 -28.89
CA ALA A 198 -12.41 -42.51 -29.77
C ALA A 198 -12.35 -43.81 -28.96
N SER A 199 -13.29 -44.69 -29.30
CA SER A 199 -13.47 -46.12 -28.94
C SER A 199 -13.85 -46.44 -27.49
#